data_AF-A0A563C6L7-F1
#
_entry.id   AF-A0A563C6L7-F1
#
_cell.length_a   1.000
_cell.length_b   1.000
_cell.length_c   1.000
_cell.angle_alpha   90.00
_cell.angle_beta   90.00
_cell.angle_gamma   90.00
#
_symmetry.space_group_name_H-M   'P 1'
#
loop_
_entity.id
_entity.type
_entity.pdbx_description
1 polymer ?
#
loop_
_entity_poly.entity_id
_entity_poly.type
_entity_poly.pdbx_seq_one_letter_code
_entity_poly.pdbx_strand_id
1 'polypeptide(L)'
;MMKKKLLELEDFLLEFYGEENIGLVISEAASILGVLIGIKPAALLVNDMMEDGRMLLDGGTLKNILEELGIKIIIGDVSKFAVHKNIKRTVESLYEGDEFIYISIDEGLCNQLMENYLVVTDLTEGGLVAEKNRNEWNEANLRVGKLLGYPETAVLEYIKTSGDASYMKSEERRKRMARNRYYAHSEKFEDDEFREYDLPLNQAILRYLPRIAKSMQADSKKRWLD
;
A
#
# COMPACT_ATOMS: atom_id res chain seq x y z
N MET A 1 -3.59 -14.12 -21.05
CA MET A 1 -3.27 -12.68 -21.04
C MET A 1 -2.89 -12.23 -19.62
N MET A 2 -3.81 -12.28 -18.65
CA MET A 2 -3.58 -11.90 -17.24
C MET A 2 -2.30 -12.50 -16.61
N LYS A 3 -2.10 -13.83 -16.67
CA LYS A 3 -0.89 -14.47 -16.10
C LYS A 3 0.42 -13.92 -16.69
N LYS A 4 0.47 -13.65 -18.00
CA LYS A 4 1.67 -13.10 -18.65
C LYS A 4 1.96 -11.70 -18.13
N LYS A 5 0.92 -10.85 -18.03
CA LYS A 5 1.06 -9.48 -17.52
C LYS A 5 1.39 -9.42 -16.03
N LEU A 6 0.92 -10.39 -15.23
CA LEU A 6 1.32 -10.53 -13.83
C LEU A 6 2.80 -10.92 -13.66
N LEU A 7 3.34 -11.76 -14.56
CA LEU A 7 4.77 -12.05 -14.57
C LEU A 7 5.60 -10.85 -15.04
N GLU A 8 5.10 -10.09 -16.02
CA GLU A 8 5.71 -8.83 -16.45
C GLU A 8 5.71 -7.78 -15.34
N LEU A 9 4.64 -7.71 -14.54
CA LEU A 9 4.59 -6.90 -13.32
C LEU A 9 5.62 -7.36 -12.29
N GLU A 10 5.72 -8.67 -12.05
CA GLU A 10 6.70 -9.24 -11.11
C GLU A 10 8.13 -8.88 -11.52
N ASP A 11 8.46 -9.04 -12.80
CA ASP A 11 9.78 -8.69 -13.34
C ASP A 11 10.05 -7.19 -13.23
N PHE A 12 9.08 -6.34 -13.58
CA PHE A 12 9.19 -4.89 -13.45
C PHE A 12 9.46 -4.46 -12.00
N LEU A 13 8.68 -4.96 -11.03
CA LEU A 13 8.84 -4.56 -9.63
C LEU A 13 10.19 -5.03 -9.07
N LEU A 14 10.63 -6.23 -9.43
CA LEU A 14 11.94 -6.75 -9.00
C LEU A 14 13.11 -6.00 -9.64
N GLU A 15 12.99 -5.57 -10.90
CA GLU A 15 13.99 -4.73 -11.57
C GLU A 15 14.03 -3.31 -11.01
N PHE A 16 12.85 -2.74 -10.72
CA PHE A 16 12.74 -1.37 -10.23
C PHE A 16 13.29 -1.25 -8.80
N TYR A 17 12.81 -2.08 -7.88
CA TYR A 17 13.19 -2.00 -6.46
C TYR A 17 14.46 -2.76 -6.12
N GLY A 18 14.81 -3.79 -6.88
CA GLY A 18 15.91 -4.71 -6.55
C GLY A 18 15.51 -5.74 -5.47
N GLU A 19 16.29 -6.83 -5.40
CA GLU A 19 16.07 -7.90 -4.40
C GLU A 19 16.37 -7.42 -2.97
N GLU A 20 17.22 -6.41 -2.82
CA GLU A 20 17.53 -5.76 -1.54
C GLU A 20 16.32 -5.06 -0.93
N ASN A 21 15.36 -4.61 -1.74
CA ASN A 21 14.12 -3.96 -1.33
C ASN A 21 12.89 -4.88 -1.49
N ILE A 22 13.08 -6.20 -1.36
CA ILE A 22 12.02 -7.20 -1.54
C ILE A 22 10.75 -6.93 -0.72
N GLY A 23 10.86 -6.23 0.42
CA GLY A 23 9.70 -5.80 1.21
C GLY A 23 8.76 -4.84 0.47
N LEU A 24 9.32 -3.89 -0.29
CA LEU A 24 8.54 -2.96 -1.12
C LEU A 24 7.92 -3.69 -2.30
N VAL A 25 8.70 -4.51 -3.02
CA VAL A 25 8.19 -5.38 -4.10
C VAL A 25 6.98 -6.19 -3.64
N ILE A 26 7.11 -6.83 -2.48
CA ILE A 26 6.06 -7.63 -1.87
C ILE A 26 4.81 -6.77 -1.59
N SER A 27 4.96 -5.59 -0.99
CA SER A 27 3.86 -4.67 -0.65
C SER A 27 3.09 -4.19 -1.88
N GLU A 28 3.82 -3.72 -2.90
CA GLU A 28 3.26 -3.21 -4.15
C GLU A 28 2.53 -4.32 -4.92
N ALA A 29 3.19 -5.47 -5.08
CA ALA A 29 2.61 -6.61 -5.78
C ALA A 29 1.34 -7.13 -5.10
N ALA A 30 1.32 -7.21 -3.77
CA ALA A 30 0.15 -7.64 -3.01
C ALA A 30 -1.01 -6.63 -3.14
N SER A 31 -0.70 -5.32 -3.16
CA SER A 31 -1.71 -4.28 -3.34
C SER A 31 -2.35 -4.35 -4.73
N ILE A 32 -1.54 -4.47 -5.79
CA ILE A 32 -2.03 -4.61 -7.16
C ILE A 32 -2.81 -5.93 -7.34
N LEU A 33 -2.32 -7.02 -6.77
CA LEU A 33 -3.00 -8.31 -6.86
C LEU A 33 -4.33 -8.32 -6.10
N GLY A 34 -4.39 -7.64 -4.94
CA GLY A 34 -5.62 -7.44 -4.17
C GLY A 34 -6.72 -6.73 -4.94
N VAL A 35 -6.35 -5.76 -5.79
CA VAL A 35 -7.27 -5.13 -6.74
C VAL A 35 -7.78 -6.14 -7.76
N LEU A 36 -6.89 -6.91 -8.36
CA LEU A 36 -7.24 -7.84 -9.43
C LEU A 36 -8.15 -8.98 -8.99
N ILE A 37 -7.98 -9.45 -7.76
CA ILE A 37 -8.84 -10.49 -7.19
C ILE A 37 -10.07 -9.93 -6.48
N GLY A 38 -10.30 -8.61 -6.56
CA GLY A 38 -11.52 -7.95 -6.09
C GLY A 38 -11.64 -7.83 -4.57
N ILE A 39 -10.51 -7.86 -3.85
CA ILE A 39 -10.52 -7.72 -2.38
C ILE A 39 -10.61 -6.24 -1.98
N LYS A 40 -9.80 -5.38 -2.61
CA LYS A 40 -9.72 -3.96 -2.24
C LYS A 40 -9.24 -3.07 -3.40
N PRO A 41 -9.65 -1.80 -3.49
CA PRO A 41 -8.82 -0.77 -4.09
C PRO A 41 -7.52 -0.60 -3.30
N ALA A 42 -6.52 0.05 -3.88
CA ALA A 42 -5.28 0.35 -3.18
C ALA A 42 -4.82 1.78 -3.43
N ALA A 43 -4.08 2.33 -2.47
CA ALA A 43 -3.28 3.52 -2.64
C ALA A 43 -1.80 3.11 -2.57
N LEU A 44 -1.06 3.34 -3.65
CA LEU A 44 0.38 3.07 -3.74
C LEU A 44 1.13 4.38 -3.53
N LEU A 45 2.14 4.38 -2.65
CA LEU A 45 2.97 5.56 -2.43
C LEU A 45 4.02 5.67 -3.54
N VAL A 46 4.02 6.77 -4.28
CA VAL A 46 4.97 6.96 -5.42
C VAL A 46 6.25 7.68 -5.01
N ASN A 47 6.49 7.84 -3.71
CA ASN A 47 7.67 8.53 -3.21
C ASN A 47 8.95 7.69 -3.31
N ASP A 48 8.87 6.45 -3.81
CA ASP A 48 10.01 5.58 -4.00
C ASP A 48 10.82 6.04 -5.22
N MET A 49 11.82 6.85 -4.92
CA MET A 49 12.87 7.23 -5.86
C MET A 49 14.10 6.36 -5.59
N MET A 50 14.57 5.66 -6.61
CA MET A 50 15.82 4.92 -6.55
C MET A 50 17.01 5.87 -6.42
N GLU A 51 18.17 5.37 -5.98
CA GLU A 51 19.39 6.19 -5.82
C GLU A 51 19.81 6.90 -7.13
N ASP A 52 19.46 6.31 -8.27
CA ASP A 52 19.71 6.84 -9.62
C ASP A 52 18.68 7.90 -10.08
N GLY A 53 17.66 8.20 -9.26
CA GLY A 53 16.63 9.19 -9.53
C GLY A 53 15.41 8.64 -10.30
N ARG A 54 15.38 7.36 -10.66
CA ARG A 54 14.21 6.75 -11.31
C ARG A 54 13.02 6.66 -10.35
N MET A 55 11.84 6.94 -10.87
CA MET A 55 10.56 6.85 -10.16
C MET A 55 9.70 5.71 -10.72
N LEU A 56 8.77 5.22 -9.90
CA LEU A 56 7.96 4.05 -10.23
C LEU A 56 7.11 4.21 -11.51
N LEU A 57 6.71 5.44 -11.84
CA LEU A 57 5.93 5.77 -13.03
C LEU A 57 6.76 6.22 -14.24
N ASP A 58 8.08 6.31 -14.10
CA ASP A 58 8.94 6.75 -15.21
C ASP A 58 8.83 5.80 -16.41
N GLY A 59 8.78 6.36 -17.62
CA GLY A 59 8.63 5.61 -18.86
C GLY A 59 7.25 4.96 -19.07
N GLY A 60 6.30 5.14 -18.14
CA GLY A 60 4.92 4.67 -18.26
C GLY A 60 4.76 3.14 -18.22
N THR A 61 5.81 2.37 -17.94
CA THR A 61 5.78 0.89 -17.97
C THR A 61 4.77 0.32 -16.98
N LEU A 62 4.82 0.74 -15.71
CA LEU A 62 3.85 0.28 -14.70
C LEU A 62 2.42 0.64 -15.11
N LYS A 63 2.21 1.88 -15.55
CA LYS A 63 0.90 2.37 -16.01
C LYS A 63 0.32 1.46 -17.10
N ASN A 64 1.11 1.16 -18.13
CA ASN A 64 0.68 0.30 -19.23
C ASN A 64 0.35 -1.12 -18.75
N ILE A 65 1.16 -1.70 -17.85
CA ILE A 65 0.90 -3.02 -17.27
C ILE A 65 -0.44 -3.02 -16.52
N LEU A 66 -0.68 -2.00 -15.67
CA LEU A 66 -1.91 -1.86 -14.89
C LEU A 66 -3.15 -1.69 -15.81
N GLU A 67 -3.07 -0.83 -16.82
CA GLU A 67 -4.16 -0.61 -17.78
C GLU A 67 -4.49 -1.88 -18.59
N GLU A 68 -3.48 -2.64 -19.02
CA GLU A 68 -3.66 -3.93 -19.71
C GLU A 68 -4.24 -5.02 -18.80
N LEU A 69 -4.03 -4.90 -17.49
CA LEU A 69 -4.68 -5.74 -16.47
C LEU A 69 -6.11 -5.27 -16.16
N GLY A 70 -6.58 -4.19 -16.79
CA GLY A 70 -7.91 -3.62 -16.60
C GLY A 70 -8.04 -2.76 -15.34
N ILE A 71 -6.92 -2.39 -14.73
CA ILE A 71 -6.88 -1.55 -13.53
C ILE A 71 -6.98 -0.08 -13.92
N LYS A 72 -7.88 0.64 -13.27
CA LYS A 72 -8.04 2.09 -13.33
C LYS A 72 -7.06 2.75 -12.37
N ILE A 73 -6.58 3.91 -12.79
CA ILE A 73 -5.50 4.64 -12.12
C ILE A 73 -5.93 6.09 -11.97
N ILE A 74 -5.87 6.61 -10.74
CA ILE A 74 -6.02 8.03 -10.44
C ILE A 74 -4.80 8.46 -9.63
N ILE A 75 -4.18 9.57 -10.01
CA ILE A 75 -3.04 10.15 -9.29
C ILE A 75 -3.58 11.31 -8.47
N GLY A 76 -3.29 11.33 -7.17
CA GLY A 76 -3.70 12.43 -6.29
C GLY A 76 -2.55 12.94 -5.44
N ASP A 77 -2.55 14.26 -5.24
CA ASP A 77 -1.56 15.01 -4.47
C ASP A 77 -1.68 14.74 -2.95
N VAL A 78 -0.55 14.45 -2.32
CA VAL A 78 -0.38 14.29 -0.87
C VAL A 78 0.82 15.09 -0.32
N SER A 79 1.21 16.17 -1.00
CA SER A 79 2.25 17.13 -0.59
C SER A 79 2.12 17.67 0.84
N LYS A 80 0.91 17.69 1.40
CA LYS A 80 0.68 18.06 2.82
C LYS A 80 1.16 17.00 3.81
N PHE A 81 1.28 15.75 3.37
CA PHE A 81 1.68 14.61 4.20
C PHE A 81 3.18 14.33 4.13
N ALA A 82 3.81 14.62 2.99
CA ALA A 82 5.20 14.33 2.74
C ALA A 82 6.07 15.59 2.90
N VAL A 83 7.28 15.40 3.43
CA VAL A 83 8.29 16.48 3.43
C VAL A 83 8.77 16.63 1.99
N HIS A 84 8.41 17.73 1.34
CA HIS A 84 8.81 18.00 -0.04
C HIS A 84 10.33 17.87 -0.18
N LYS A 85 10.77 16.80 -0.84
CA LYS A 85 12.17 16.65 -1.23
C LYS A 85 12.29 17.33 -2.60
N ASN A 86 13.25 18.24 -2.76
CA ASN A 86 13.61 18.78 -4.07
C ASN A 86 14.19 17.64 -4.92
N ILE A 87 13.31 16.94 -5.64
CA ILE A 87 13.68 15.76 -6.43
C ILE A 87 14.17 16.20 -7.82
N LYS A 88 15.31 15.65 -8.25
CA LYS A 88 15.86 15.85 -9.60
C LYS A 88 15.09 14.94 -10.57
N ARG A 89 14.11 15.51 -11.26
CA ARG A 89 13.18 14.79 -12.16
C ARG A 89 13.82 14.43 -13.49
N THR A 90 13.37 13.33 -14.10
CA THR A 90 13.62 13.03 -15.51
C THR A 90 12.63 13.81 -16.40
N VAL A 91 12.98 14.04 -17.67
CA VAL A 91 12.16 14.85 -18.61
C VAL A 91 10.82 14.18 -18.96
N GLU A 92 10.71 12.86 -18.74
CA GLU A 92 9.55 12.04 -19.09
C GLU A 92 8.71 11.63 -17.87
N SER A 93 8.97 12.21 -16.70
CA SER A 93 8.28 11.83 -15.48
C SER A 93 6.85 12.36 -15.46
N LEU A 94 5.89 11.47 -15.15
CA LEU A 94 4.48 11.83 -14.94
C LEU A 94 4.21 12.36 -13.52
N TYR A 95 5.25 12.48 -12.68
CA TYR A 95 5.16 12.67 -11.24
C TYR A 95 5.69 14.05 -10.81
N GLU A 96 4.96 14.73 -9.91
CA GLU A 96 5.31 16.05 -9.39
C GLU A 96 6.02 16.04 -8.02
N GLY A 97 6.06 14.92 -7.31
CA GLY A 97 6.58 14.88 -5.93
C GLY A 97 5.44 14.92 -4.94
N ASP A 98 5.31 13.86 -4.13
CA ASP A 98 4.33 13.69 -3.06
C ASP A 98 2.95 13.27 -3.54
N GLU A 99 2.84 12.12 -4.22
CA GLU A 99 1.57 11.61 -4.77
C GLU A 99 1.22 10.19 -4.27
N PHE A 100 -0.07 9.89 -4.21
CA PHE A 100 -0.58 8.52 -4.17
C PHE A 100 -1.15 8.13 -5.53
N ILE A 101 -0.88 6.89 -5.94
CA ILE A 101 -1.60 6.24 -7.03
C ILE A 101 -2.75 5.44 -6.44
N TYR A 102 -3.97 5.86 -6.71
CA TYR A 102 -5.19 5.16 -6.36
C TYR A 102 -5.57 4.21 -7.50
N ILE A 103 -5.58 2.91 -7.20
CA ILE A 103 -5.89 1.84 -8.15
C ILE A 103 -7.10 1.02 -7.75
N SER A 104 -7.90 0.64 -8.74
CA SER A 104 -9.10 -0.18 -8.59
C SER A 104 -9.54 -0.72 -9.96
N ILE A 105 -10.39 -1.76 -9.99
CA ILE A 105 -11.11 -2.14 -11.22
C ILE A 105 -12.23 -1.12 -11.54
N ASP A 106 -12.70 -0.40 -10.53
CA ASP A 106 -13.72 0.65 -10.62
C ASP A 106 -13.12 2.03 -10.34
N GLU A 107 -13.17 2.91 -11.35
CA GLU A 107 -12.71 4.30 -11.27
C GLU A 107 -13.46 5.10 -10.19
N GLY A 108 -14.73 4.79 -9.95
CA GLY A 108 -15.51 5.41 -8.88
C GLY A 108 -14.96 5.11 -7.48
N LEU A 109 -14.37 3.92 -7.28
CA LEU A 109 -13.69 3.57 -6.03
C LEU A 109 -12.33 4.28 -5.91
N CYS A 110 -11.61 4.48 -7.01
CA CYS A 110 -10.39 5.30 -6.99
C CYS A 110 -10.70 6.73 -6.53
N ASN A 111 -11.75 7.35 -7.08
CA ASN A 111 -12.16 8.70 -6.71
C ASN A 111 -12.57 8.79 -5.24
N GLN A 112 -13.41 7.86 -4.77
CA GLN A 112 -13.81 7.82 -3.35
C GLN A 112 -12.61 7.64 -2.42
N LEU A 113 -11.66 6.77 -2.77
CA LEU A 113 -10.47 6.54 -1.97
C LEU A 113 -9.60 7.81 -1.92
N MET A 114 -9.37 8.45 -3.06
CA MET A 114 -8.64 9.72 -3.16
C MET A 114 -9.28 10.81 -2.31
N GLU A 115 -10.59 11.05 -2.47
CA GLU A 115 -11.32 12.08 -1.73
C GLU A 115 -11.26 11.86 -0.21
N ASN A 116 -11.41 10.61 0.24
CA ASN A 116 -11.32 10.30 1.67
C ASN A 116 -9.89 10.43 2.22
N TYR A 117 -8.87 10.05 1.42
CA TYR A 117 -7.49 10.28 1.80
C TYR A 117 -7.17 11.78 1.88
N LEU A 118 -7.67 12.61 0.96
CA LEU A 118 -7.49 14.06 1.00
C LEU A 118 -8.04 14.67 2.29
N VAL A 119 -9.17 14.19 2.81
CA VAL A 119 -9.67 14.63 4.12
C VAL A 119 -8.70 14.23 5.25
N VAL A 120 -8.17 13.00 5.24
CA VAL A 120 -7.19 12.57 6.24
C VAL A 120 -5.92 13.43 6.16
N THR A 121 -5.42 13.71 4.96
CA THR A 121 -4.20 14.50 4.78
C THR A 121 -4.41 15.97 5.14
N ASP A 122 -5.56 16.57 4.80
CA ASP A 122 -5.89 17.95 5.14
C ASP A 122 -6.03 18.20 6.65
N LEU A 123 -6.42 17.18 7.40
CA LEU A 123 -6.55 17.25 8.86
C LEU A 123 -5.24 16.96 9.60
N THR A 124 -4.17 16.61 8.88
CA THR A 124 -2.88 16.20 9.43
C THR A 124 -1.78 17.21 9.08
N GLU A 125 -0.97 17.61 10.06
CA GLU A 125 0.19 18.48 9.87
C GLU A 125 1.42 17.83 10.48
N GLY A 126 2.48 17.62 9.70
CA GLY A 126 3.70 16.94 10.16
C GLY A 126 3.47 15.52 10.69
N GLY A 127 2.42 14.84 10.21
CA GLY A 127 2.01 13.52 10.68
C GLY A 127 1.18 13.51 11.97
N LEU A 128 0.74 14.68 12.46
CA LEU A 128 -0.07 14.82 13.67
C LEU A 128 -1.42 15.46 13.36
N VAL A 129 -2.45 15.01 14.06
CA VAL A 129 -3.80 15.60 14.02
C VAL A 129 -4.03 16.46 15.26
N ALA A 130 -4.54 17.68 15.08
CA ALA A 130 -4.93 18.54 16.18
C ALA A 130 -6.18 18.00 16.91
N GLU A 131 -6.25 18.15 18.23
CA GLU A 131 -7.35 17.59 19.05
C GLU A 131 -8.74 18.02 18.56
N LYS A 132 -8.89 19.29 18.16
CA LYS A 132 -10.14 19.83 17.61
C LYS A 132 -10.65 19.11 16.34
N ASN A 133 -9.75 18.47 15.60
CA ASN A 133 -10.04 17.77 14.34
C ASN A 133 -10.11 16.24 14.56
N ARG A 134 -9.90 15.74 15.79
CA ARG A 134 -9.71 14.31 16.04
C ARG A 134 -10.93 13.47 15.65
N ASN A 135 -12.14 13.96 15.91
CA ASN A 135 -13.37 13.24 15.55
C ASN A 135 -13.52 13.09 14.04
N GLU A 136 -13.34 14.17 13.28
CA GLU A 136 -13.44 14.15 11.82
C GLU A 136 -12.35 13.26 11.19
N TRP A 137 -11.13 13.34 11.73
CA TRP A 137 -10.01 12.48 11.31
C TRP A 137 -10.28 11.00 11.61
N ASN A 138 -10.88 10.68 12.76
CA ASN A 138 -11.26 9.30 13.10
C ASN A 138 -12.29 8.75 12.09
N GLU A 139 -13.35 9.53 11.79
CA GLU A 139 -14.36 9.13 10.81
C GLU A 139 -13.79 8.96 9.40
N ALA A 140 -12.90 9.86 8.99
CA ALA A 140 -12.20 9.76 7.71
C ALA A 140 -11.34 8.49 7.64
N ASN A 141 -10.59 8.16 8.69
CA ASN A 141 -9.80 6.93 8.74
C ASN A 141 -10.67 5.66 8.74
N LEU A 142 -11.85 5.69 9.37
CA LEU A 142 -12.80 4.57 9.27
C LEU A 142 -13.29 4.37 7.84
N ARG A 143 -13.60 5.45 7.11
CA ARG A 143 -13.99 5.38 5.70
C ARG A 143 -12.85 4.88 4.81
N VAL A 144 -11.64 5.42 4.98
CA VAL A 144 -10.44 4.97 4.25
C VAL A 144 -10.15 3.50 4.53
N GLY A 145 -10.13 3.10 5.81
CA GLY A 145 -9.88 1.72 6.22
C GLY A 145 -10.89 0.75 5.61
N LYS A 146 -12.18 1.11 5.62
CA LYS A 146 -13.23 0.33 4.97
C LYS A 146 -13.04 0.23 3.46
N LEU A 147 -12.72 1.33 2.79
CA LEU A 147 -12.47 1.33 1.34
C LEU A 147 -11.27 0.46 0.98
N LEU A 148 -10.18 0.55 1.74
CA LEU A 148 -8.99 -0.27 1.57
C LEU A 148 -9.16 -1.72 2.05
N GLY A 149 -10.34 -2.12 2.53
CA GLY A 149 -10.60 -3.47 2.99
C GLY A 149 -9.80 -3.88 4.23
N TYR A 150 -9.44 -2.94 5.13
CA TYR A 150 -8.84 -3.29 6.41
C TYR A 150 -9.89 -3.82 7.39
N PRO A 151 -9.51 -4.73 8.32
CA PRO A 151 -10.36 -5.07 9.45
C PRO A 151 -10.73 -3.83 10.26
N GLU A 152 -12.03 -3.66 10.57
CA GLU A 152 -12.50 -2.51 11.35
C GLU A 152 -11.79 -2.42 12.71
N THR A 153 -11.56 -3.56 13.36
CA THR A 153 -10.80 -3.72 14.59
C THR A 153 -9.37 -3.19 14.47
N ALA A 154 -8.69 -3.45 13.36
CA ALA A 154 -7.35 -2.94 13.10
C ALA A 154 -7.35 -1.42 12.89
N VAL A 155 -8.35 -0.89 12.17
CA VAL A 155 -8.51 0.56 11.95
C VAL A 155 -8.78 1.28 13.27
N LEU A 156 -9.65 0.73 14.13
CA LEU A 156 -9.93 1.26 15.45
C LEU A 156 -8.70 1.25 16.37
N GLU A 157 -7.90 0.19 16.33
CA GLU A 157 -6.63 0.11 17.07
C GLU A 157 -5.63 1.17 16.57
N TYR A 158 -5.51 1.35 15.25
CA TYR A 158 -4.69 2.42 14.67
C TYR A 158 -5.15 3.81 15.13
N ILE A 159 -6.45 4.10 15.06
CA ILE A 159 -7.02 5.38 15.50
C ILE A 159 -6.71 5.63 16.98
N LYS A 160 -6.88 4.62 17.83
CA LYS A 160 -6.65 4.70 19.28
C LYS A 160 -5.18 4.96 19.61
N THR A 161 -4.27 4.35 18.85
CA THR A 161 -2.82 4.38 19.12
C THR A 161 -2.09 5.45 18.32
N SER A 162 -2.76 6.13 17.39
CA SER A 162 -2.19 7.23 16.62
C SER A 162 -1.75 8.39 17.53
N GLY A 163 -0.45 8.71 17.46
CA GLY A 163 0.23 9.68 18.33
C GLY A 163 0.94 9.08 19.55
N ASP A 164 0.75 7.78 19.84
CA ASP A 164 1.46 7.10 20.93
C ASP A 164 2.86 6.64 20.48
N ALA A 165 3.86 7.48 20.78
CA ALA A 165 5.25 7.19 20.46
C ALA A 165 5.77 5.89 21.13
N SER A 166 5.22 5.48 22.27
CA SER A 166 5.64 4.26 22.97
C SER A 166 5.13 3.02 22.24
N TYR A 167 3.86 3.02 21.83
CA TYR A 167 3.28 1.95 21.03
C TYR A 167 4.00 1.82 19.67
N MET A 168 4.24 2.94 18.99
CA MET A 168 4.91 2.98 17.68
C MET A 168 6.35 2.45 17.73
N LYS A 169 7.04 2.59 18.88
CA LYS A 169 8.39 2.08 19.10
C LYS A 169 8.43 0.67 19.69
N SER A 170 7.28 0.11 20.07
CA SER A 170 7.24 -1.20 20.73
C SER A 170 7.77 -2.32 19.82
N GLU A 171 8.54 -3.21 20.41
CA GLU A 171 9.14 -4.35 19.69
C GLU A 171 8.06 -5.32 19.21
N GLU A 172 7.02 -5.54 20.03
CA GLU A 172 5.91 -6.42 19.69
C GLU A 172 5.13 -5.92 18.47
N ARG A 173 4.83 -4.61 18.38
CA ARG A 173 4.24 -4.03 17.18
C ARG A 173 5.15 -4.21 15.94
N ARG A 174 6.46 -4.04 16.09
CA ARG A 174 7.41 -4.23 14.98
C ARG A 174 7.44 -5.68 14.51
N LYS A 175 7.41 -6.66 15.42
CA LYS A 175 7.30 -8.08 15.08
C LYS A 175 5.99 -8.38 14.35
N ARG A 176 4.87 -7.76 14.78
CA ARG A 176 3.55 -7.84 14.14
C ARG A 176 3.54 -7.31 12.72
N MET A 177 4.11 -6.13 12.50
CA MET A 177 4.21 -5.57 11.14
C MET A 177 5.14 -6.38 10.23
N ALA A 178 6.22 -6.94 10.79
CA ALA A 178 7.13 -7.79 10.01
C ALA A 178 6.45 -9.09 9.52
N ARG A 179 5.58 -9.68 10.36
CA ARG A 179 4.86 -10.92 10.02
C ARG A 179 3.60 -10.70 9.17
N ASN A 180 2.94 -9.56 9.32
CA ASN A 180 1.73 -9.17 8.59
C ASN A 180 2.00 -7.92 7.74
N ARG A 181 2.55 -8.14 6.54
CA ARG A 181 3.15 -7.08 5.73
C ARG A 181 2.15 -6.21 4.96
N TYR A 182 0.92 -6.67 4.74
CA TYR A 182 -0.02 -6.03 3.82
C TYR A 182 -1.17 -5.32 4.52
N TYR A 183 -1.71 -5.97 5.55
CA TYR A 183 -2.72 -5.37 6.40
C TYR A 183 -2.12 -5.14 7.78
N ALA A 184 -2.53 -4.03 8.38
CA ALA A 184 -2.44 -3.87 9.81
C ALA A 184 -3.50 -4.79 10.42
N HIS A 185 -3.12 -5.44 11.51
CA HIS A 185 -4.00 -6.29 12.30
C HIS A 185 -4.16 -5.68 13.68
N SER A 186 -5.26 -5.96 14.36
CA SER A 186 -5.44 -5.68 15.78
C SER A 186 -4.80 -6.77 16.63
N GLU A 187 -4.29 -6.42 17.81
CA GLU A 187 -3.53 -7.36 18.65
C GLU A 187 -4.38 -8.55 19.07
N LYS A 188 -5.67 -8.28 19.33
CA LYS A 188 -6.60 -9.26 19.85
C LYS A 188 -7.15 -10.22 18.79
N PHE A 189 -7.30 -9.77 17.54
CA PHE A 189 -7.99 -10.53 16.49
C PHE A 189 -7.07 -10.96 15.35
N GLU A 190 -5.76 -10.82 15.53
CA GLU A 190 -4.76 -11.01 14.49
C GLU A 190 -4.87 -12.34 13.71
N ASP A 191 -5.17 -13.44 14.40
CA ASP A 191 -5.30 -14.74 13.73
C ASP A 191 -6.50 -14.82 12.80
N ASP A 192 -7.61 -14.22 13.18
CA ASP A 192 -8.84 -14.23 12.39
C ASP A 192 -8.71 -13.24 11.22
N GLU A 193 -8.18 -12.06 11.50
CA GLU A 193 -7.88 -11.05 10.48
C GLU A 193 -6.84 -11.56 9.47
N PHE A 194 -5.82 -12.29 9.89
CA PHE A 194 -4.88 -12.91 8.93
C PHE A 194 -5.59 -13.87 7.97
N ARG A 195 -6.45 -14.74 8.50
CA ARG A 195 -7.16 -15.74 7.68
C ARG A 195 -8.13 -15.08 6.68
N GLU A 196 -8.75 -13.98 7.10
CA GLU A 196 -9.72 -13.26 6.27
C GLU A 196 -9.05 -12.39 5.21
N TYR A 197 -7.96 -11.70 5.56
CA TYR A 197 -7.39 -10.62 4.72
C TYR A 197 -6.05 -10.98 4.07
N ASP A 198 -5.10 -11.56 4.82
CA ASP A 198 -3.75 -11.87 4.30
C ASP A 198 -3.72 -13.22 3.55
N LEU A 199 -4.39 -14.25 4.05
CA LEU A 199 -4.34 -15.60 3.48
C LEU A 199 -4.82 -15.66 2.02
N PRO A 200 -5.94 -15.01 1.62
CA PRO A 200 -6.34 -14.97 0.21
C PRO A 200 -5.30 -14.30 -0.69
N LEU A 201 -4.64 -13.24 -0.21
CA LEU A 201 -3.55 -12.59 -0.93
C LEU A 201 -2.34 -13.51 -1.06
N ASN A 202 -1.93 -14.19 0.01
CA ASN A 202 -0.81 -15.13 -0.02
C ASN A 202 -1.06 -16.27 -1.02
N GLN A 203 -2.29 -16.80 -1.06
CA GLN A 203 -2.69 -17.81 -2.04
C GLN A 203 -2.64 -17.26 -3.47
N ALA A 204 -3.06 -16.01 -3.68
CA ALA A 204 -2.97 -15.37 -4.99
C ALA A 204 -1.51 -15.15 -5.41
N ILE A 205 -0.65 -14.66 -4.51
CA ILE A 205 0.78 -14.48 -4.76
C ILE A 205 1.43 -15.82 -5.13
N LEU A 206 1.16 -16.88 -4.36
CA LEU A 206 1.64 -18.24 -4.66
C LEU A 206 1.25 -18.70 -6.06
N ARG A 207 0.05 -18.35 -6.51
CA ARG A 207 -0.49 -18.77 -7.80
C ARG A 207 0.07 -17.96 -8.98
N TYR A 208 0.30 -16.67 -8.79
CA TYR A 208 0.53 -15.74 -9.89
C TYR A 208 1.92 -15.11 -9.93
N LEU A 209 2.63 -15.04 -8.80
CA LEU A 209 3.89 -14.31 -8.62
C LEU A 209 4.94 -15.25 -7.97
N PRO A 210 5.48 -16.22 -8.74
CA PRO A 210 6.31 -17.29 -8.20
C PRO A 210 7.63 -16.84 -7.57
N ARG A 211 8.27 -15.77 -8.06
CA ARG A 211 9.54 -15.28 -7.48
C ARG A 211 9.28 -14.62 -6.14
N ILE A 212 8.25 -13.77 -6.08
CA ILE A 212 7.80 -13.11 -4.85
C ILE A 212 7.33 -14.16 -3.83
N ALA A 213 6.56 -15.16 -4.25
CA ALA A 213 6.12 -16.26 -3.39
C ALA A 213 7.31 -17.02 -2.78
N LYS A 214 8.35 -17.30 -3.57
CA LYS A 214 9.58 -17.94 -3.09
C LYS A 214 10.30 -17.10 -2.04
N SER A 215 10.41 -15.78 -2.26
CA SER A 215 11.01 -14.86 -1.29
C SER A 215 10.21 -14.80 0.01
N MET A 216 8.88 -14.80 -0.07
CA MET A 216 8.01 -14.83 1.10
C MET A 216 8.11 -16.12 1.89
N GLN A 217 8.18 -17.28 1.21
CA GLN A 217 8.37 -18.58 1.85
C GLN A 217 9.73 -18.71 2.56
N ALA A 218 10.75 -18.04 2.04
CA ALA A 218 12.09 -18.03 2.64
C ALA A 218 12.19 -17.10 3.87
N ASP A 219 11.25 -16.17 4.05
CA ASP A 219 11.25 -15.25 5.19
C ASP A 219 10.63 -15.89 6.43
N SER A 220 11.49 -16.30 7.37
CA SER A 220 11.07 -16.91 8.64
C SER A 220 10.25 -16.00 9.55
N LYS A 221 10.22 -14.68 9.28
CA LYS A 221 9.39 -13.74 10.03
C LYS A 221 7.99 -13.60 9.43
N LYS A 222 7.79 -13.95 8.16
CA LYS A 222 6.51 -13.76 7.47
C LYS A 222 5.57 -14.91 7.81
N ARG A 223 4.35 -14.56 8.20
CA ARG A 223 3.24 -15.52 8.25
C ARG A 223 2.74 -15.79 6.84
N TRP A 224 2.75 -17.05 6.40
CA TRP A 224 2.55 -17.39 4.99
C TRP A 224 1.22 -18.10 4.70
N LEU A 225 1.06 -19.38 5.02
CA LEU A 225 -0.18 -20.12 4.75
C LEU A 225 -0.85 -20.70 6.00
N ASP A 226 -0.20 -20.53 7.16
CA ASP A 226 -0.64 -20.95 8.49
C ASP A 226 -0.31 -19.89 9.56
#